data_AF-A0A3S1SM10-F1
#
_entry.id   AF-A0A3S1SM10-F1
#
_cell.length_a   1.000
_cell.length_b   1.000
_cell.length_c   1.000
_cell.angle_alpha   90.00
_cell.angle_beta   90.00
_cell.angle_gamma   90.00
#
_symmetry.space_group_name_H-M   'P 1'
#
loop_
_entity.id
_entity.type
_entity.pdbx_description
1 polymer ?
#
loop_
_entity_poly.entity_id
_entity_poly.type
_entity_poly.pdbx_seq_one_letter_code
_entity_poly.pdbx_strand_id
1 'polypeptide(L)' 'GTARQRVGSRKGHFMPASLVDSQFAILEPPAADERASKLNATRPVGELVAAAVRLIRRS' A
#
# COMPACT_ATOMS: atom_id res chain seq x y z
N GLY A 1 -8.68 -6.83 -8.27
CA GLY A 1 -8.22 -7.08 -6.88
C GLY A 1 -8.62 -5.96 -5.93
N THR A 2 -8.43 -6.16 -4.62
CA THR A 2 -8.83 -5.24 -3.54
C THR A 2 -8.38 -3.78 -3.77
N ALA A 3 -7.16 -3.57 -4.27
CA ALA A 3 -6.64 -2.23 -4.56
C ALA A 3 -7.45 -1.51 -5.64
N ARG A 4 -7.72 -2.16 -6.79
CA ARG A 4 -8.49 -1.60 -7.90
C ARG A 4 -9.89 -1.16 -7.46
N GLN A 5 -10.57 -1.97 -6.65
CA GLN A 5 -11.89 -1.64 -6.10
C GLN A 5 -11.82 -0.39 -5.20
N ARG A 6 -10.87 -0.35 -4.26
CA ARG A 6 -10.75 0.76 -3.28
C ARG A 6 -10.24 2.06 -3.89
N VAL A 7 -9.52 2.00 -5.01
CA VAL A 7 -9.18 3.17 -5.81
C VAL A 7 -10.43 3.64 -6.55
N GLY A 8 -11.10 2.76 -7.31
CA GLY A 8 -12.28 3.14 -8.09
C GLY A 8 -13.47 3.69 -7.28
N SER A 9 -13.57 3.35 -5.99
CA SER A 9 -14.70 3.77 -5.14
C SER A 9 -14.58 5.18 -4.53
N ARG A 10 -13.43 5.88 -4.60
CA ARG A 10 -13.31 7.24 -4.02
C ARG A 10 -13.59 8.30 -5.09
N LYS A 11 -14.26 9.37 -4.69
CA LYS A 11 -14.58 10.51 -5.56
C LYS A 11 -13.43 11.52 -5.58
N GLY A 12 -13.19 12.17 -6.72
CA GLY A 12 -12.17 13.22 -6.87
C GLY A 12 -10.76 12.73 -7.23
N HIS A 13 -10.63 11.60 -7.93
CA HIS A 13 -9.32 10.98 -8.16
C HIS A 13 -8.53 11.57 -9.32
N PHE A 14 -7.25 11.82 -9.04
CA PHE A 14 -6.19 12.09 -10.02
C PHE A 14 -5.70 10.81 -10.73
N MET A 15 -5.88 9.63 -10.12
CA MET A 15 -5.36 8.36 -10.65
C MET A 15 -6.51 7.38 -11.01
N PRO A 16 -6.70 7.03 -12.30
CA PRO A 16 -7.77 6.12 -12.70
C PRO A 16 -7.52 4.68 -12.25
N ALA A 17 -8.57 3.99 -11.82
CA ALA A 17 -8.50 2.61 -11.34
C ALA A 17 -7.95 1.61 -12.38
N SER A 18 -8.03 1.96 -13.67
CA SER A 18 -7.44 1.17 -14.76
C SER A 18 -5.92 1.03 -14.66
N LEU A 19 -5.22 2.00 -14.03
CA LEU A 19 -3.77 1.99 -13.90
C LEU A 19 -3.27 1.11 -12.73
N VAL A 20 -4.15 0.61 -11.88
CA VAL A 20 -3.71 -0.21 -10.73
C VAL A 20 -2.97 -1.47 -11.20
N ASP A 21 -3.43 -2.09 -12.28
CA ASP A 21 -2.82 -3.33 -12.77
C ASP A 21 -1.41 -3.07 -13.34
N SER A 22 -1.19 -1.94 -14.05
CA SER A 22 0.14 -1.58 -14.53
C SER A 22 1.10 -1.24 -13.39
N GLN A 23 0.62 -0.61 -12.31
CA GLN A 23 1.46 -0.33 -11.13
C GLN A 23 1.95 -1.61 -10.45
N PHE A 24 1.14 -2.68 -10.41
CA PHE A 24 1.58 -3.97 -9.89
C PHE A 24 2.51 -4.71 -10.85
N ALA A 25 2.31 -4.57 -12.16
CA ALA A 25 3.18 -5.20 -13.16
C ALA A 25 4.62 -4.69 -13.10
N ILE A 26 4.82 -3.43 -12.71
CA ILE A 26 6.15 -2.81 -12.56
C ILE A 26 6.64 -2.78 -11.11
N LEU A 27 5.91 -3.39 -10.16
CA LEU A 27 6.27 -3.36 -8.74
C LEU A 27 7.42 -4.33 -8.46
N GLU A 28 8.57 -3.79 -8.11
CA GLU A 28 9.71 -4.56 -7.62
C GLU A 28 9.68 -4.64 -6.09
N PRO A 29 9.85 -5.83 -5.48
CA PRO A 29 10.04 -5.94 -4.04
C PRO A 29 11.32 -5.19 -3.61
N PRO A 30 11.34 -4.56 -2.42
CA PRO A 30 12.55 -3.94 -1.90
C PRO A 30 13.70 -4.95 -1.79
N ALA A 31 14.91 -4.50 -2.12
CA ALA A 31 16.15 -5.25 -1.98
C ALA A 31 16.53 -5.47 -0.50
N ALA A 32 17.47 -6.37 -0.25
CA ALA A 32 17.84 -6.80 1.10
C ALA A 32 18.54 -5.70 1.92
N ASP A 33 19.19 -4.75 1.25
CA ASP A 33 19.89 -3.60 1.84
C ASP A 33 18.96 -2.39 2.06
N GLU A 34 17.74 -2.42 1.51
CA GLU A 34 16.74 -1.39 1.75
C GLU A 34 16.07 -1.58 3.11
N ARG A 35 15.92 -0.47 3.86
CA ARG A 35 15.19 -0.45 5.14
C ARG A 35 13.68 -0.43 4.91
N ALA A 36 13.15 -1.52 4.36
CA ALA A 36 11.74 -1.67 4.06
C ALA A 36 10.97 -2.48 5.11
N SER A 37 9.69 -2.17 5.28
CA SER A 37 8.76 -2.94 6.12
C SER A 37 7.43 -3.13 5.40
N LYS A 38 6.85 -4.33 5.51
CA LYS A 38 5.59 -4.68 4.83
C LYS A 38 4.39 -4.57 5.78
N LEU A 39 3.31 -3.96 5.31
CA LEU A 39 2.03 -3.89 6.01
C LEU A 39 0.91 -4.42 5.10
N ASN A 40 0.01 -5.23 5.67
CA ASN A 40 -1.13 -5.75 4.91
C ASN A 40 -2.24 -4.70 4.78
N ALA A 41 -2.31 -4.04 3.62
CA ALA A 41 -3.28 -2.98 3.33
C ALA A 41 -4.76 -3.41 3.35
N THR A 42 -5.09 -4.70 3.51
CA THR A 42 -6.47 -5.15 3.69
C THR A 42 -7.01 -4.96 5.11
N ARG A 43 -6.14 -4.70 6.09
CA ARG A 43 -6.54 -4.46 7.49
C ARG A 43 -7.20 -3.09 7.69
N PRO A 44 -7.95 -2.89 8.80
CA PRO A 44 -8.45 -1.57 9.18
C PRO A 44 -7.34 -0.52 9.32
N VAL A 45 -7.63 0.73 8.95
CA VAL A 45 -6.65 1.83 8.97
C VAL A 45 -6.03 2.03 10.35
N GLY A 46 -6.83 1.98 11.42
CA GLY A 46 -6.32 2.15 12.79
C GLY A 46 -5.26 1.10 13.17
N GLU A 47 -5.45 -0.16 12.74
CA GLU A 47 -4.48 -1.23 12.97
C GLU A 47 -3.21 -1.02 12.16
N LEU A 48 -3.33 -0.55 10.91
CA LEU A 48 -2.19 -0.26 10.05
C LEU A 48 -1.34 0.88 10.61
N VAL A 49 -1.98 1.95 11.11
CA VAL A 49 -1.30 3.07 11.77
C VAL A 49 -0.56 2.60 13.02
N ALA A 50 -1.22 1.82 13.89
CA ALA A 50 -0.58 1.30 15.09
C ALA A 50 0.61 0.39 14.76
N ALA A 51 0.52 -0.42 13.70
CA ALA A 51 1.63 -1.25 13.23
C ALA A 51 2.78 -0.41 12.66
N ALA A 52 2.48 0.60 11.84
CA ALA A 52 3.48 1.52 11.29
C ALA A 52 4.26 2.26 12.38
N VAL A 53 3.57 2.79 13.39
CA VAL A 53 4.21 3.47 14.55
C VAL A 53 5.16 2.53 15.28
N ARG A 54 4.79 1.25 15.48
CA ARG A 54 5.67 0.26 16.11
C ARG A 54 6.90 -0.05 15.27
N LEU A 55 6.77 -0.11 13.93
CA LEU A 55 7.90 -0.34 13.03
C LEU A 55 8.87 0.83 13.08
N ILE A 56 8.37 2.06 12.93
CA ILE A 56 9.19 3.29 12.93
C ILE A 56 9.96 3.45 14.24
N ARG A 57 9.34 3.12 15.39
CA ARG A 57 9.98 3.21 16.70
C ARG A 57 11.08 2.16 16.95
N ARG A 58 11.15 1.11 16.12
CA ARG A 58 12.14 0.03 16.21
C ARG A 58 13.30 0.20 15.21
N SER A 59 13.14 1.10 14.25
CA SER A 59 14.13 1.46 13.23
C SER A 59 15.18 2.42 13.78
#